data_AF-A0A432Y4P5-F1
#
_entry.id   AF-A0A432Y4P5-F1
#
_cell.length_a   1.000
_cell.length_b   1.000
_cell.length_c   1.000
_cell.angle_alpha   90.00
_cell.angle_beta   90.00
_cell.angle_gamma   90.00
#
_symmetry.space_group_name_H-M   'P 1'
#
loop_
_entity.id
_entity.type
_entity.pdbx_description
1 polymer ?
#
loop_
_entity_poly.entity_id
_entity_poly.type
_entity_poly.pdbx_seq_one_letter_code
_entity_poly.pdbx_strand_id
1 'polypeptide(L)'
;MNLYTLTGLLNSILIVVSLIGVYAQLKTIWVRKQQNTSTGEATSLLSLNQFSVSFLAYLSFFVYGYSIYPFNHYIVWPRLTAALLVGMILFEIWRDRKTKASFVTFTVALALVCLATIGLLLGKTIADQGRYISTTLIIVISVMIAQGYYHQIKLIYNSGNTGAVNIRMSQFILLMDVSTIAFALTMGFADGWPLLVLAITSAITKLVIMYLFRWVRKSPLAKQRRSLST
;
A
#
# COMPACT_ATOMS: atom_id res chain seq x y z
N MET A 1 -26.97 -12.90 11.38
CA MET A 1 -25.67 -12.22 11.21
C MET A 1 -25.96 -10.86 10.59
N ASN A 2 -25.55 -9.75 11.22
CA ASN A 2 -25.90 -8.40 10.75
C ASN A 2 -25.00 -7.98 9.58
N LEU A 3 -25.46 -7.12 8.67
CA LEU A 3 -24.70 -6.70 7.49
C LEU A 3 -23.35 -6.06 7.86
N TYR A 4 -23.33 -5.33 8.98
CA TYR A 4 -22.13 -4.75 9.59
C TYR A 4 -21.09 -5.81 9.99
N THR A 5 -21.52 -6.91 10.63
CA THR A 5 -20.59 -7.96 11.07
C THR A 5 -20.10 -8.80 9.88
N LEU A 6 -20.95 -9.02 8.88
CA LEU A 6 -20.55 -9.71 7.64
C LEU A 6 -19.52 -8.90 6.85
N THR A 7 -19.76 -7.60 6.61
CA THR A 7 -18.85 -6.73 5.85
C THR A 7 -17.53 -6.50 6.61
N GLY A 8 -17.58 -6.33 7.93
CA GLY A 8 -16.38 -6.22 8.78
C GLY A 8 -15.52 -7.49 8.76
N LEU A 9 -16.15 -8.68 8.83
CA LEU A 9 -15.44 -9.97 8.77
C LEU A 9 -14.83 -10.21 7.38
N LEU A 10 -15.57 -9.88 6.32
CA LEU A 10 -15.10 -9.98 4.94
C LEU A 10 -13.91 -9.03 4.70
N ASN A 11 -13.98 -7.78 5.19
CA ASN A 11 -12.86 -6.84 5.13
C ASN A 11 -11.64 -7.39 5.88
N SER A 12 -11.82 -7.90 7.09
CA SER A 12 -10.74 -8.49 7.88
C SER A 12 -10.04 -9.65 7.15
N ILE A 13 -10.81 -10.57 6.56
CA ILE A 13 -10.28 -11.68 5.76
C ILE A 13 -9.49 -11.15 4.56
N LEU A 14 -10.04 -10.17 3.84
CA LEU A 14 -9.36 -9.62 2.67
C LEU A 14 -8.09 -8.85 3.01
N ILE A 15 -8.02 -8.19 4.16
CA ILE A 15 -6.78 -7.58 4.62
C ILE A 15 -5.74 -8.67 4.89
N VAL A 16 -6.11 -9.79 5.51
CA VAL A 16 -5.20 -10.94 5.71
C VAL A 16 -4.77 -11.55 4.37
N VAL A 17 -5.68 -11.71 3.41
CA VAL A 17 -5.34 -12.19 2.05
C VAL A 17 -4.38 -11.22 1.36
N SER A 18 -4.53 -9.92 1.57
CA SER A 18 -3.61 -8.92 1.02
C SER A 18 -2.18 -9.09 1.55
N LEU A 19 -2.01 -9.52 2.82
CA LEU A 19 -0.71 -9.83 3.41
C LEU A 19 -0.02 -10.98 2.71
N ILE A 20 -0.78 -12.02 2.31
CA ILE A 20 -0.26 -13.14 1.53
C ILE A 20 0.32 -12.64 0.21
N GLY A 21 -0.34 -11.68 -0.43
CA GLY A 21 0.14 -11.05 -1.67
C GLY A 21 1.48 -10.31 -1.49
N VAL A 22 1.62 -9.54 -0.41
CA VAL A 22 2.87 -8.83 -0.08
C VAL A 22 3.98 -9.82 0.27
N TYR A 23 3.68 -10.84 1.07
CA TYR A 23 4.63 -11.88 1.43
C TYR A 23 5.10 -12.69 0.22
N ALA A 24 4.19 -13.04 -0.70
CA ALA A 24 4.55 -13.73 -1.94
C ALA A 24 5.53 -12.90 -2.79
N GLN A 25 5.39 -11.57 -2.79
CA GLN A 25 6.33 -10.66 -3.44
C GLN A 25 7.71 -10.73 -2.78
N LEU A 26 7.77 -10.67 -1.44
CA LEU A 26 9.02 -10.80 -0.68
C LEU A 26 9.70 -12.15 -0.94
N LYS A 27 8.94 -13.26 -0.91
CA LYS A 27 9.46 -14.60 -1.23
C LYS A 27 10.04 -14.65 -2.64
N THR A 28 9.40 -14.01 -3.61
CA THR A 28 9.91 -13.95 -5.00
C THR A 28 11.28 -13.26 -5.07
N ILE A 29 11.50 -12.21 -4.26
CA ILE A 29 12.80 -11.53 -4.16
C ILE A 29 13.87 -12.48 -3.62
N TRP A 30 13.56 -13.20 -2.54
CA TRP A 30 14.50 -14.17 -1.95
C TRP A 30 14.85 -15.31 -2.90
N VAL A 31 13.87 -15.86 -3.60
CA VAL A 31 14.11 -16.92 -4.60
C VAL A 31 15.03 -16.41 -5.72
N ARG A 32 14.81 -15.19 -6.22
CA ARG A 32 15.71 -14.60 -7.25
C ARG A 32 17.12 -14.40 -6.73
N LYS A 33 17.29 -13.94 -5.49
CA LYS A 33 18.63 -13.84 -4.86
C LYS A 33 19.34 -15.18 -4.74
N GLN A 34 18.61 -16.27 -4.47
CA GLN A 34 19.19 -17.62 -4.39
C GLN A 34 19.59 -18.19 -5.76
N GLN A 35 18.98 -17.70 -6.85
CA GLN A 35 19.28 -18.15 -8.22
C GLN A 35 20.50 -17.46 -8.85
N ASN A 36 21.44 -16.94 -8.05
CA ASN A 36 22.70 -16.31 -8.49
C ASN A 36 22.54 -15.23 -9.57
N THR A 37 21.49 -14.40 -9.48
CA THR A 37 21.40 -13.18 -10.31
C THR A 37 22.45 -12.17 -9.79
N SER A 38 23.12 -11.46 -10.70
CA SER A 38 24.19 -10.50 -10.38
C SER A 38 23.74 -9.50 -9.31
N THR A 39 24.67 -9.00 -8.48
CA THR A 39 24.35 -8.02 -7.42
C THR A 39 23.57 -6.83 -7.99
N GLY A 40 22.35 -6.59 -7.48
CA GLY A 40 21.46 -5.52 -7.94
C GLY A 40 20.38 -5.94 -8.96
N GLU A 41 20.48 -7.12 -9.59
CA GLU A 41 19.49 -7.56 -10.57
C GLU A 41 18.20 -8.09 -9.94
N ALA A 42 18.28 -8.73 -8.76
CA ALA A 42 17.13 -9.33 -8.09
C ALA A 42 16.02 -8.32 -7.79
N THR A 43 16.40 -7.09 -7.43
CA THR A 43 15.47 -5.99 -7.17
C THR A 43 15.41 -4.95 -8.28
N SER A 44 16.20 -5.03 -9.35
CA SER A 44 16.31 -4.00 -10.42
C SER A 44 14.96 -3.54 -10.99
N LEU A 45 14.01 -4.46 -11.14
CA LEU A 45 12.68 -4.18 -11.68
C LEU A 45 11.71 -3.55 -10.66
N LEU A 46 12.00 -3.63 -9.35
CA LEU A 46 11.14 -3.12 -8.28
C LEU A 46 11.21 -1.59 -8.19
N SER A 47 10.07 -0.93 -8.11
CA SER A 47 10.04 0.52 -7.92
C SER A 47 10.18 0.87 -6.45
N LEU A 48 11.32 1.46 -6.08
CA LEU A 48 11.57 1.97 -4.72
C LEU A 48 10.41 2.86 -4.27
N ASN A 49 10.04 3.85 -5.11
CA ASN A 49 8.98 4.81 -4.82
C ASN A 49 7.62 4.13 -4.59
N GLN A 50 7.27 3.11 -5.39
CA GLN A 50 6.02 2.37 -5.20
C GLN A 50 5.97 1.69 -3.84
N PHE A 51 7.06 1.04 -3.42
CA PHE A 51 7.11 0.40 -2.11
C PHE A 51 7.15 1.42 -0.97
N SER A 52 7.80 2.58 -1.14
CA SER A 52 7.75 3.69 -0.18
C SER A 52 6.33 4.20 0.04
N VAL A 53 5.59 4.46 -1.05
CA VAL A 53 4.20 4.93 -0.99
C VAL A 53 3.31 3.86 -0.34
N SER A 54 3.48 2.59 -0.73
CA SER A 54 2.72 1.48 -0.16
C SER A 54 3.00 1.32 1.33
N PHE A 55 4.27 1.44 1.74
CA PHE A 55 4.68 1.43 3.13
C PHE A 55 4.00 2.55 3.91
N LEU A 56 4.08 3.79 3.41
CA LEU A 56 3.46 4.95 4.04
C LEU A 56 1.96 4.75 4.19
N ALA A 57 1.28 4.21 3.17
CA ALA A 57 -0.14 3.89 3.23
C ALA A 57 -0.49 2.89 4.34
N TYR A 58 0.25 1.77 4.44
CA TYR A 58 0.00 0.77 5.48
C TYR A 58 0.28 1.30 6.89
N LEU A 59 1.40 1.99 7.07
CA LEU A 59 1.75 2.57 8.37
C LEU A 59 0.72 3.60 8.83
N SER A 60 0.26 4.41 7.89
CA SER A 60 -0.77 5.41 8.06
C SER A 60 -2.12 4.82 8.49
N PHE A 61 -2.55 3.72 7.88
CA PHE A 61 -3.73 2.98 8.32
C PHE A 61 -3.57 2.35 9.70
N PHE A 62 -2.36 1.92 10.05
CA PHE A 62 -2.05 1.45 11.39
C PHE A 62 -2.26 2.58 12.42
N VAL A 63 -1.73 3.78 12.15
CA VAL A 63 -1.94 4.97 12.99
C VAL A 63 -3.42 5.33 13.10
N TYR A 64 -4.14 5.32 11.97
CA TYR A 64 -5.58 5.55 11.98
C TYR A 64 -6.33 4.53 12.85
N GLY A 65 -6.05 3.24 12.67
CA GLY A 65 -6.79 2.16 13.34
C GLY A 65 -6.69 2.19 14.87
N TYR A 66 -5.59 2.69 15.43
CA TYR A 66 -5.46 2.87 16.87
C TYR A 66 -5.94 4.23 17.36
N SER A 67 -6.08 5.21 16.47
CA SER A 67 -6.52 6.56 16.80
C SER A 67 -8.05 6.70 16.83
N ILE A 68 -8.78 5.74 16.23
CA ILE A 68 -10.24 5.68 16.32
C ILE A 68 -10.69 5.01 17.62
N TYR A 69 -11.75 5.55 18.23
CA TYR A 69 -12.42 4.96 19.38
C TYR A 69 -13.73 4.27 18.94
N PRO A 70 -13.98 3.00 19.33
CA PRO A 70 -13.09 2.12 20.08
C PRO A 70 -11.93 1.61 19.22
N PHE A 71 -10.83 1.23 19.89
CA PHE A 71 -9.64 0.68 19.26
C PHE A 71 -9.98 -0.47 18.31
N ASN A 72 -9.64 -0.35 17.03
CA ASN A 72 -10.03 -1.34 16.03
C ASN A 72 -8.90 -2.33 15.72
N HIS A 73 -8.81 -3.39 16.53
CA HIS A 73 -7.80 -4.45 16.38
C HIS A 73 -7.77 -5.09 14.97
N TYR A 74 -8.90 -5.12 14.27
CA TYR A 74 -9.00 -5.71 12.93
C TYR A 74 -8.35 -4.86 11.84
N ILE A 75 -8.20 -3.55 12.07
CA ILE A 75 -7.50 -2.65 11.15
C ILE A 75 -6.03 -2.54 11.54
N VAL A 76 -5.73 -2.40 12.84
CA VAL A 76 -4.39 -2.09 13.34
C VAL A 76 -3.38 -3.18 13.01
N TRP A 77 -3.63 -4.42 13.45
CA TRP A 77 -2.62 -5.47 13.36
C TRP A 77 -2.29 -5.88 11.92
N PRO A 78 -3.28 -6.12 11.04
CA PRO A 78 -2.96 -6.51 9.68
C PRO A 78 -2.20 -5.39 8.94
N ARG A 79 -2.49 -4.12 9.23
CA ARG A 79 -1.81 -2.98 8.61
C ARG A 79 -0.38 -2.80 9.12
N LEU A 80 -0.14 -3.03 10.42
CA LEU A 80 1.21 -3.07 10.97
C LEU A 80 2.03 -4.20 10.32
N THR A 81 1.46 -5.40 10.23
CA THR A 81 2.12 -6.53 9.55
C THR A 81 2.43 -6.21 8.09
N ALA A 82 1.51 -5.56 7.37
CA ALA A 82 1.74 -5.15 5.98
C ALA A 82 2.88 -4.12 5.87
N ALA A 83 2.89 -3.11 6.76
CA ALA A 83 3.94 -2.10 6.82
C ALA A 83 5.30 -2.73 7.10
N LEU A 84 5.38 -3.70 8.02
CA LEU A 84 6.61 -4.43 8.33
C LEU A 84 7.09 -5.28 7.14
N LEU A 85 6.18 -6.00 6.47
CA LEU A 85 6.51 -6.78 5.28
C LEU A 85 7.04 -5.90 4.15
N VAL A 86 6.41 -4.74 3.91
CA VAL A 86 6.90 -3.78 2.91
C VAL A 86 8.21 -3.15 3.36
N GLY A 87 8.39 -2.90 4.66
CA GLY A 87 9.65 -2.47 5.25
C GLY A 87 10.79 -3.47 4.99
N MET A 88 10.50 -4.78 5.07
CA MET A 88 11.45 -5.83 4.69
C MET A 88 11.78 -5.77 3.19
N ILE A 89 10.80 -5.49 2.33
CA ILE A 89 11.08 -5.29 0.89
C ILE A 89 12.00 -4.08 0.69
N LEU A 90 11.77 -2.95 1.37
CA LEU A 90 12.64 -1.78 1.32
C LEU A 90 14.05 -2.07 1.82
N PHE A 91 14.17 -2.85 2.91
CA PHE A 91 15.46 -3.35 3.40
C PHE A 91 16.18 -4.20 2.36
N GLU A 92 15.49 -5.14 1.72
CA GLU A 92 16.08 -5.99 0.68
C GLU A 92 16.52 -5.17 -0.55
N ILE A 93 15.74 -4.14 -0.94
CA ILE A 93 16.10 -3.21 -2.00
C ILE A 93 17.34 -2.39 -1.63
N TRP A 94 17.45 -1.92 -0.39
CA TRP A 94 18.64 -1.22 0.09
C TRP A 94 19.87 -2.14 0.08
N ARG A 95 19.74 -3.34 0.64
CA ARG A 95 20.82 -4.33 0.70
C ARG A 95 21.31 -4.74 -0.70
N ASP A 96 20.40 -4.84 -1.66
CA ASP A 96 20.71 -5.24 -3.04
C ASP A 96 21.29 -4.09 -3.88
N ARG A 97 20.71 -2.89 -3.82
CA ARG A 97 21.12 -1.75 -4.66
C ARG A 97 22.24 -0.89 -4.07
N LYS A 98 22.35 -0.83 -2.73
CA LYS A 98 23.26 0.04 -1.98
C LYS A 98 23.32 1.51 -2.45
N THR A 99 22.21 2.02 -3.01
CA THR A 99 22.13 3.44 -3.44
C THR A 99 21.78 4.35 -2.26
N LYS A 100 22.19 5.63 -2.35
CA LYS A 100 21.83 6.66 -1.36
C LYS A 100 20.31 6.80 -1.20
N ALA A 101 19.56 6.73 -2.31
CA ALA A 101 18.10 6.83 -2.29
C ALA A 101 17.44 5.66 -1.53
N SER A 102 17.89 4.42 -1.79
CA SER A 102 17.37 3.24 -1.07
C SER A 102 17.68 3.30 0.42
N PHE A 103 18.88 3.78 0.81
CA PHE A 103 19.27 3.94 2.21
C PHE A 103 18.38 4.96 2.92
N VAL A 104 18.29 6.19 2.40
CA VAL A 104 17.46 7.25 3.00
C VAL A 104 16.00 6.79 3.13
N THR A 105 15.46 6.16 2.09
CA THR A 105 14.09 5.64 2.11
C THR A 105 13.88 4.61 3.22
N PHE A 106 14.81 3.66 3.37
CA PHE A 106 14.73 2.63 4.40
C PHE A 106 14.88 3.23 5.81
N THR A 107 15.82 4.15 6.02
CA THR A 107 16.03 4.80 7.32
C THR A 107 14.82 5.63 7.74
N VAL A 108 14.24 6.39 6.81
CA VAL A 108 13.01 7.15 7.06
C VAL A 108 11.85 6.20 7.38
N ALA A 109 11.70 5.11 6.64
CA ALA A 109 10.68 4.11 6.92
C ALA A 109 10.83 3.53 8.34
N LEU A 110 12.05 3.17 8.75
CA LEU A 110 12.32 2.65 10.09
C LEU A 110 11.98 3.67 11.18
N ALA A 111 12.40 4.92 11.01
CA ALA A 111 12.08 6.01 11.95
C ALA A 111 10.57 6.20 12.09
N LEU A 112 9.83 6.18 10.98
CA LEU A 112 8.37 6.32 10.99
C LEU A 112 7.67 5.13 11.68
N VAL A 113 8.14 3.89 11.51
CA VAL A 113 7.61 2.74 12.27
C VAL A 113 7.77 2.98 13.77
N CYS A 114 8.97 3.37 14.21
CA CYS A 114 9.25 3.64 15.62
C CYS A 114 8.35 4.76 16.18
N LEU A 115 8.20 5.86 15.45
CA LEU A 115 7.32 6.97 15.86
C LEU A 115 5.86 6.51 15.95
N ALA A 116 5.38 5.74 14.98
CA ALA A 116 4.01 5.25 14.96
C ALA A 116 3.71 4.27 16.11
N THR A 117 4.65 3.39 16.48
CA THR A 117 4.51 2.48 17.62
C THR A 117 4.63 3.20 18.96
N ILE A 118 5.48 4.22 19.08
CA ILE A 118 5.51 5.09 20.27
C ILE A 118 4.16 5.82 20.42
N GLY A 119 3.59 6.33 19.33
CA GLY A 119 2.27 6.96 19.31
C GLY A 119 1.15 6.02 19.82
N LEU A 120 1.21 4.74 19.47
CA LEU A 120 0.28 3.73 19.99
C LEU A 120 0.39 3.57 21.51
N LEU A 121 1.60 3.57 22.07
CA LEU A 121 1.83 3.38 23.51
C LEU A 121 1.41 4.61 24.34
N LEU A 122 1.57 5.81 23.77
CA LEU A 122 1.23 7.08 24.42
C LEU A 122 -0.22 7.53 24.18
N GLY A 123 -0.94 6.93 23.22
CA GLY A 123 -2.26 7.39 22.77
C GLY A 123 -3.41 7.34 23.78
N LYS A 124 -3.21 6.78 24.99
CA LYS A 124 -4.24 6.73 26.05
C LYS A 124 -4.66 8.10 26.58
N THR A 125 -3.89 9.16 26.32
CA THR A 125 -4.13 10.53 26.80
C THR A 125 -4.86 11.45 25.81
N ILE A 126 -5.23 10.98 24.61
CA ILE A 126 -5.81 11.82 23.53
C ILE A 126 -7.21 11.33 23.12
N ALA A 127 -8.04 10.94 24.10
CA ALA A 127 -9.36 10.36 23.84
C ALA A 127 -10.36 11.35 23.24
N ASP A 128 -10.33 12.63 23.64
CA ASP A 128 -11.38 13.59 23.26
C ASP A 128 -11.17 14.22 21.87
N GLN A 129 -9.96 14.21 21.31
CA GLN A 129 -9.65 14.75 19.98
C GLN A 129 -9.42 13.68 18.89
N GLY A 130 -9.54 12.39 19.25
CA GLY A 130 -9.20 11.27 18.37
C GLY A 130 -9.91 11.27 17.01
N ARG A 131 -11.17 11.74 16.94
CA ARG A 131 -11.94 11.82 15.68
C ARG A 131 -11.36 12.82 14.67
N TYR A 132 -10.97 14.02 15.13
CA TYR A 132 -10.42 15.05 14.23
C TYR A 132 -9.01 14.68 13.77
N ILE A 133 -8.21 14.12 14.68
CA ILE A 133 -6.85 13.66 14.38
C ILE A 133 -6.90 12.52 13.35
N SER A 134 -7.74 11.50 13.58
CA SER A 134 -7.88 10.35 12.69
C SER A 134 -8.44 10.72 11.30
N THR A 135 -9.41 11.64 11.24
CA THR A 135 -9.96 12.14 9.98
C THR A 135 -8.92 12.93 9.19
N THR A 136 -8.23 13.88 9.83
CA THR A 136 -7.19 14.69 9.19
C THR A 136 -6.07 13.80 8.66
N LEU A 137 -5.66 12.83 9.46
CA LEU A 137 -4.67 11.85 9.06
C LEU A 137 -5.13 11.10 7.81
N ILE A 138 -6.35 10.53 7.79
CA ILE A 138 -6.87 9.83 6.60
C ILE A 138 -6.84 10.68 5.34
N ILE A 139 -7.20 11.96 5.43
CA ILE A 139 -7.22 12.87 4.27
C ILE A 139 -5.80 13.04 3.74
N VAL A 140 -4.84 13.35 4.62
CA VAL A 140 -3.42 13.50 4.27
C VAL A 140 -2.92 12.21 3.60
N ILE A 141 -3.26 11.05 4.16
CA ILE A 141 -2.87 9.75 3.62
C ILE A 141 -3.48 9.52 2.25
N SER A 142 -4.77 9.84 2.06
CA SER A 142 -5.47 9.69 0.79
C SER A 142 -4.78 10.51 -0.31
N VAL A 143 -4.34 11.73 0.03
CA VAL A 143 -3.55 12.58 -0.87
C VAL A 143 -2.18 11.96 -1.18
N MET A 144 -1.48 11.44 -0.17
CA MET A 144 -0.18 10.77 -0.37
C MET A 144 -0.30 9.52 -1.24
N ILE A 145 -1.35 8.71 -1.03
CA ILE A 145 -1.66 7.55 -1.84
C ILE A 145 -1.95 7.97 -3.29
N ALA A 146 -2.79 8.98 -3.49
CA ALA A 146 -3.10 9.52 -4.80
C ALA A 146 -1.83 10.00 -5.52
N GLN A 147 -0.97 10.75 -4.82
CA GLN A 147 0.30 11.26 -5.35
C GLN A 147 1.26 10.13 -5.74
N GLY A 148 1.40 9.12 -4.89
CA GLY A 148 2.27 7.98 -5.17
C GLY A 148 1.78 7.09 -6.33
N TYR A 149 0.48 6.85 -6.42
CA TYR A 149 -0.10 6.12 -7.56
C TYR A 149 -0.08 6.93 -8.85
N TYR A 150 -0.29 8.25 -8.78
CA TYR A 150 -0.16 9.12 -9.96
C TYR A 150 1.25 9.02 -10.56
N HIS A 151 2.27 9.08 -9.71
CA HIS A 151 3.66 8.91 -10.17
C HIS A 151 3.88 7.53 -10.83
N GLN A 152 3.32 6.47 -10.24
CA GLN A 152 3.40 5.12 -10.80
C GLN A 152 2.70 5.02 -12.16
N ILE A 153 1.48 5.56 -12.28
CA ILE A 153 0.69 5.60 -13.51
C ILE A 153 1.46 6.33 -14.62
N LYS A 154 2.01 7.50 -14.30
CA LYS A 154 2.82 8.30 -15.25
C LYS A 154 4.03 7.51 -15.74
N LEU A 155 4.72 6.79 -14.85
CA LEU A 155 5.88 5.98 -15.21
C LEU A 155 5.52 4.80 -16.13
N ILE A 156 4.41 4.10 -15.86
CA ILE A 156 3.92 3.00 -16.73
C ILE A 156 3.53 3.53 -18.11
N TYR A 157 2.82 4.66 -18.14
CA TYR A 157 2.38 5.27 -19.39
C TYR A 157 3.56 5.73 -20.26
N ASN A 158 4.56 6.37 -19.64
CA ASN A 158 5.72 6.89 -20.36
C ASN A 158 6.65 5.77 -20.84
N SER A 159 6.90 4.75 -20.01
CA SER A 159 7.79 3.65 -20.38
C SER A 159 7.15 2.60 -21.30
N GLY A 160 5.81 2.54 -21.39
CA GLY A 160 5.14 1.45 -22.10
C GLY A 160 5.43 0.07 -21.50
N ASN A 161 5.93 0.02 -20.27
CA ASN A 161 6.25 -1.18 -19.53
C ASN A 161 5.60 -1.10 -18.14
N THR A 162 5.00 -2.21 -17.72
CA THR A 162 4.43 -2.32 -16.38
C THR A 162 5.49 -2.53 -15.30
N GLY A 163 6.76 -2.74 -15.68
CA GLY A 163 7.87 -2.96 -14.76
C GLY A 163 7.62 -4.17 -13.84
N ALA A 164 8.04 -4.09 -12.57
CA ALA A 164 7.71 -5.12 -11.56
C ALA A 164 6.36 -4.94 -10.88
N VAL A 165 5.46 -4.12 -11.42
CA VAL A 165 4.11 -4.00 -10.83
C VAL A 165 3.43 -5.36 -10.98
N ASN A 166 2.93 -5.90 -9.87
CA ASN A 166 2.22 -7.18 -9.88
C ASN A 166 0.72 -6.93 -10.03
N ILE A 167 0.14 -7.45 -11.11
CA ILE A 167 -1.30 -7.32 -11.36
C ILE A 167 -2.15 -8.01 -10.29
N ARG A 168 -1.70 -9.16 -9.76
CA ARG A 168 -2.43 -9.90 -8.70
C ARG A 168 -2.46 -9.11 -7.40
N MET A 169 -1.35 -8.46 -7.03
CA MET A 169 -1.30 -7.57 -5.87
C MET A 169 -2.31 -6.42 -6.03
N SER A 170 -2.38 -5.82 -7.22
CA SER A 170 -3.32 -4.73 -7.49
C SER A 170 -4.79 -5.18 -7.44
N GLN A 171 -5.09 -6.40 -7.89
CA GLN A 171 -6.42 -7.01 -7.78
C GLN A 171 -6.82 -7.29 -6.33
N PHE A 172 -5.91 -7.82 -5.51
CA PHE A 172 -6.19 -8.03 -4.09
C PHE A 172 -6.40 -6.73 -3.31
N ILE A 173 -5.63 -5.69 -3.63
CA ILE A 173 -5.83 -4.37 -3.03
C ILE A 173 -7.19 -3.79 -3.47
N LEU A 174 -7.54 -3.89 -4.75
CA LEU A 174 -8.85 -3.44 -5.22
C LEU A 174 -10.00 -4.17 -4.51
N LEU A 175 -9.88 -5.48 -4.32
CA LEU A 175 -10.89 -6.28 -3.61
C LEU A 175 -11.03 -5.85 -2.14
N MET A 176 -9.91 -5.61 -1.47
CA MET A 176 -9.86 -5.04 -0.11
C MET A 176 -10.49 -3.64 -0.06
N ASP A 177 -10.22 -2.78 -1.04
CA ASP A 177 -10.78 -1.43 -1.11
C ASP A 177 -12.30 -1.46 -1.31
N VAL A 178 -12.81 -2.32 -2.21
CA VAL A 178 -14.25 -2.53 -2.42
C VAL A 178 -14.93 -3.00 -1.13
N SER A 179 -14.29 -3.91 -0.40
CA SER A 179 -14.80 -4.35 0.91
C SER A 179 -14.77 -3.24 1.96
N THR A 180 -13.72 -2.40 1.95
CA THR A 180 -13.63 -1.23 2.82
C THR A 180 -14.72 -0.20 2.51
N ILE A 181 -15.04 0.01 1.22
CA ILE A 181 -16.17 0.86 0.80
C ILE A 181 -17.48 0.30 1.32
N ALA A 182 -17.74 -1.00 1.12
CA ALA A 182 -18.95 -1.65 1.60
C ALA A 182 -19.08 -1.53 3.13
N PHE A 183 -17.98 -1.76 3.86
CA PHE A 183 -17.95 -1.62 5.31
C PHE A 183 -18.20 -0.18 5.77
N ALA A 184 -17.55 0.80 5.14
CA ALA A 184 -17.72 2.22 5.49
C ALA A 184 -19.15 2.71 5.21
N LEU A 185 -19.83 2.20 4.18
CA LEU A 185 -21.25 2.47 3.94
C LEU A 185 -22.14 1.93 5.07
N THR A 186 -21.79 0.78 5.66
CA THR A 186 -22.56 0.21 6.79
C THR A 186 -22.32 0.93 8.12
N MET A 187 -21.22 1.68 8.26
CA MET A 187 -20.94 2.52 9.43
C MET A 187 -21.79 3.81 9.45
N GLY A 188 -22.44 4.15 8.33
CA GLY A 188 -23.14 5.43 8.18
C GLY A 188 -22.18 6.56 7.74
N PHE A 189 -22.72 7.54 7.00
CA PHE A 189 -21.91 8.56 6.35
C PHE A 189 -21.15 9.46 7.34
N ALA A 190 -21.71 9.74 8.51
CA ALA A 190 -21.09 10.61 9.52
C ALA A 190 -19.73 10.08 10.01
N ASP A 191 -19.58 8.76 10.13
CA ASP A 191 -18.38 8.12 10.67
C ASP A 191 -17.54 7.44 9.59
N GLY A 192 -18.16 6.97 8.50
CA GLY A 192 -17.50 6.22 7.43
C GLY A 192 -16.90 7.06 6.29
N TRP A 193 -17.26 8.34 6.14
CA TRP A 193 -16.81 9.14 5.00
C TRP A 193 -15.29 9.25 4.82
N PRO A 194 -14.44 9.32 5.88
CA PRO A 194 -12.99 9.39 5.67
C PRO A 194 -12.47 8.08 5.07
N LEU A 195 -12.96 6.94 5.57
CA LEU A 195 -12.65 5.61 5.03
C LEU A 195 -13.10 5.47 3.58
N LEU A 196 -14.25 6.04 3.22
CA LEU A 196 -14.74 6.08 1.83
C LEU A 196 -13.79 6.87 0.93
N VAL A 197 -13.38 8.08 1.32
CA VAL A 197 -12.46 8.90 0.52
C VAL A 197 -11.17 8.12 0.22
N LEU A 198 -10.61 7.48 1.24
CA LEU A 198 -9.39 6.71 1.09
C LEU A 198 -9.61 5.50 0.18
N ALA A 199 -10.61 4.66 0.47
CA ALA A 199 -10.85 3.43 -0.26
C ALA A 199 -11.26 3.68 -1.72
N ILE A 200 -12.04 4.73 -1.99
CA ILE A 200 -12.39 5.15 -3.36
C ILE A 200 -11.16 5.64 -4.11
N THR A 201 -10.32 6.47 -3.48
CA THR A 201 -9.08 6.96 -4.10
C THR A 201 -8.15 5.79 -4.47
N SER A 202 -7.99 4.82 -3.58
CA SER A 202 -7.21 3.62 -3.85
C SER A 202 -7.87 2.74 -4.92
N ALA A 203 -9.18 2.50 -4.87
CA ALA A 203 -9.89 1.69 -5.85
C ALA A 203 -9.78 2.26 -7.28
N ILE A 204 -10.00 3.57 -7.44
CA ILE A 204 -9.90 4.26 -8.74
C ILE A 204 -8.48 4.11 -9.29
N THR A 205 -7.46 4.37 -8.48
CA THR A 205 -6.07 4.26 -8.94
C THR A 205 -5.70 2.83 -9.34
N LYS A 206 -6.20 1.81 -8.62
CA LYS A 206 -6.01 0.40 -9.00
C LYS A 206 -6.71 0.02 -10.29
N LEU A 207 -7.92 0.52 -10.55
CA LEU A 207 -8.60 0.33 -11.82
C LEU A 207 -7.81 0.94 -12.98
N VAL A 208 -7.26 2.15 -12.81
CA VAL A 208 -6.42 2.80 -13.82
C VAL A 208 -5.16 1.96 -14.08
N ILE A 209 -4.49 1.48 -13.03
CA ILE A 209 -3.31 0.61 -13.19
C ILE A 209 -3.69 -0.67 -13.94
N MET A 210 -4.77 -1.34 -13.57
CA MET A 210 -5.24 -2.57 -14.26
C MET A 210 -5.58 -2.31 -15.72
N TYR A 211 -6.20 -1.17 -16.04
CA TYR A 211 -6.42 -0.75 -17.41
C TYR A 211 -5.10 -0.56 -18.16
N LEU A 212 -4.10 0.09 -17.54
CA LEU A 212 -2.77 0.27 -18.14
C LEU A 212 -2.08 -1.07 -18.40
N PHE A 213 -2.25 -2.09 -17.54
CA PHE A 213 -1.77 -3.45 -17.85
C PHE A 213 -2.34 -4.00 -19.16
N ARG A 214 -3.63 -3.78 -19.39
CA ARG A 214 -4.30 -4.20 -20.64
C ARG A 214 -3.82 -3.36 -21.83
N TRP A 215 -3.69 -2.05 -21.65
CA TRP A 215 -3.20 -1.13 -22.67
C TRP A 215 -1.76 -1.46 -23.10
N VAL A 216 -0.85 -1.66 -22.14
CA VAL A 216 0.55 -2.02 -22.40
C VAL A 216 0.69 -3.32 -23.19
N ARG A 217 -0.23 -4.28 -23.01
CA ARG A 217 -0.20 -5.56 -23.76
C ARG A 217 -0.72 -5.46 -25.18
N LYS A 218 -1.67 -4.54 -25.46
CA LYS A 218 -2.40 -4.50 -26.74
C LYS A 218 -2.04 -3.30 -27.62
N SER A 219 -1.50 -2.22 -27.05
CA SER A 219 -1.33 -0.96 -27.78
C SER A 219 -0.02 -0.95 -28.59
N PRO A 220 -0.06 -0.61 -29.90
CA PRO A 220 1.14 -0.41 -30.70
C PRO A 220 1.97 0.80 -30.21
N LEU A 221 1.34 1.84 -29.65
CA LEU A 221 2.04 2.98 -29.04
C LEU A 221 2.86 2.57 -27.81
N ALA A 222 2.33 1.67 -26.98
CA ALA A 222 3.08 1.13 -25.84
C ALA A 222 4.28 0.30 -26.31
N LYS A 223 4.13 -0.45 -27.42
CA LYS A 223 5.23 -1.20 -28.05
C LYS A 223 6.33 -0.28 -28.58
N GLN A 224 5.96 0.83 -29.23
CA GLN A 224 6.90 1.84 -29.72
C GLN A 224 7.64 2.57 -28.59
N ARG A 225 6.95 2.93 -27.51
CA ARG A 225 7.59 3.55 -26.33
C ARG A 225 8.55 2.60 -25.63
N ARG A 226 8.21 1.31 -25.57
CA ARG A 226 9.10 0.28 -25.02
C ARG A 226 10.39 0.19 -25.81
N SER A 227 10.33 0.15 -27.15
CA SER A 227 11.52 0.08 -28.01
C SER A 227 12.39 1.32 -27.97
N LEU A 228 11.83 2.49 -27.61
CA LEU A 228 12.59 3.73 -27.41
C LEU A 228 13.23 3.85 -26.02
N SER A 229 12.83 2.98 -25.08
CA SER A 229 13.27 3.00 -23.66
C SER A 229 14.28 1.90 -23.30
N THR A 230 14.54 0.97 -24.22
CA THR A 230 15.66 0.00 -24.21
C THR A 230 16.82 0.56 -24.99
#